data_AF-A0A4Q7Y5Z7-F1
#
_entry.id   AF-A0A4Q7Y5Z7-F1
#
_cell.length_a   1.000
_cell.length_b   1.000
_cell.length_c   1.000
_cell.angle_alpha   90.00
_cell.angle_beta   90.00
_cell.angle_gamma   90.00
#
_symmetry.space_group_name_H-M   'P 1'
#
loop_
_entity.id
_entity.type
_entity.pdbx_description
1 polymer ?
#
loop_
_entity_poly.entity_id
_entity_poly.type
_entity_poly.pdbx_seq_one_letter_code
_entity_poly.pdbx_strand_id
1 'polypeptide(L)'
;MRGDEARVVDAFCAFLEAEGWRVTREVEFVDVVATKDGTTIYAEAKGRTTSPGLDVDTMYGQLLRRMGDEPKQRARYAVVVPDAALPAAKRVPTWVRSRLGVDVYAVYEDGRVELHGSTAVTDPDNFQAAWVEDGEGEE
;
A
#
# COMPACT_ATOMS: atom_id res chain seq x y z
N MET A 1 5.27 12.21 14.75
CA MET A 1 4.72 12.44 16.11
C MET A 1 3.80 11.25 16.42
N ARG A 2 3.97 10.54 17.56
CA ARG A 2 3.26 9.26 17.82
C ARG A 2 1.72 9.33 17.72
N GLY A 3 1.12 10.49 18.01
CA GLY A 3 -0.35 10.65 17.97
C GLY A 3 -0.95 10.66 16.56
N ASP A 4 -0.22 11.14 15.55
CA ASP A 4 -0.77 11.20 14.19
C ASP A 4 -0.73 9.83 13.49
N GLU A 5 0.25 8.99 13.81
CA GLU A 5 0.30 7.61 13.30
C GLU A 5 -0.87 6.78 13.85
N ALA A 6 -1.18 6.89 15.14
CA ALA A 6 -2.35 6.26 15.73
C ALA A 6 -3.65 6.68 15.03
N ARG A 7 -3.82 7.98 14.73
CA ARG A 7 -4.95 8.50 13.95
C ARG A 7 -5.04 7.84 12.56
N VAL A 8 -3.92 7.73 11.86
CA VAL A 8 -3.85 7.10 10.53
C VAL A 8 -4.27 5.63 10.61
N VAL A 9 -3.72 4.89 11.57
CA VAL A 9 -4.07 3.47 11.81
C VAL A 9 -5.54 3.32 12.16
N ASP A 10 -6.07 4.14 13.06
CA ASP A 10 -7.47 4.08 13.49
C ASP A 10 -8.44 4.32 12.32
N ALA A 11 -8.21 5.35 11.51
CA ALA A 11 -9.03 5.63 10.33
C ALA A 11 -8.96 4.50 9.30
N PHE A 12 -7.78 3.94 9.07
CA PHE A 12 -7.60 2.83 8.14
C PHE A 12 -8.28 1.55 8.62
N CYS A 13 -8.18 1.21 9.91
CA CYS A 13 -8.91 0.08 10.50
C CYS A 13 -10.43 0.27 10.35
N ALA A 14 -10.96 1.45 10.68
CA ALA A 14 -12.39 1.73 10.57
C ALA A 14 -12.89 1.62 9.12
N PHE A 15 -12.10 2.11 8.16
CA PHE A 15 -12.38 1.95 6.73
C PHE A 15 -12.45 0.47 6.32
N LEU A 16 -11.46 -0.34 6.71
CA LEU A 16 -11.43 -1.76 6.40
C LEU A 16 -12.61 -2.52 7.05
N GLU A 17 -12.91 -2.25 8.31
CA GLU A 17 -14.03 -2.87 9.02
C GLU A 17 -15.37 -2.52 8.37
N ALA A 18 -15.57 -1.27 7.96
CA ALA A 18 -16.76 -0.84 7.21
C ALA A 18 -16.90 -1.56 5.86
N GLU A 19 -15.78 -1.88 5.22
CA GLU A 19 -15.71 -2.69 4.00
C GLU A 19 -15.82 -4.21 4.27
N GLY A 20 -16.09 -4.62 5.51
CA GLY A 20 -16.32 -6.02 5.90
C GLY A 20 -15.04 -6.84 6.08
N TRP A 21 -13.89 -6.20 6.23
CA TRP A 21 -12.65 -6.89 6.58
C TRP A 21 -12.60 -7.20 8.07
N ARG A 22 -12.01 -8.33 8.43
CA ARG A 22 -11.62 -8.60 9.81
C ARG A 22 -10.22 -8.04 10.05
N VAL A 23 -10.08 -7.12 10.99
CA VAL A 23 -8.83 -6.40 11.27
C VAL A 23 -8.17 -6.90 12.55
N THR A 24 -6.84 -7.04 12.51
CA THR A 24 -5.97 -7.28 13.68
C THR A 24 -4.83 -6.28 13.63
N ARG A 25 -4.47 -5.69 14.78
CA ARG A 25 -3.39 -4.69 14.89
C ARG A 25 -2.14 -5.32 15.48
N GLU A 26 -0.97 -4.74 15.17
CA GLU A 26 0.34 -5.10 15.73
C GLU A 26 0.67 -6.60 15.59
N VAL A 27 0.52 -7.16 14.38
CA VAL A 27 0.79 -8.58 14.10
C VAL A 27 2.07 -8.71 13.32
N GLU A 28 2.98 -9.57 13.78
CA GLU A 28 4.15 -10.05 13.03
C GLU A 28 4.79 -8.96 12.14
N PHE A 29 5.21 -7.87 12.80
CA PHE A 29 6.04 -6.81 12.20
C PHE A 29 5.32 -5.79 11.29
N VAL A 30 4.00 -5.82 11.17
CA VAL A 30 3.21 -4.78 10.48
C VAL A 30 2.14 -4.18 11.40
N ASP A 31 1.74 -2.93 11.12
CA ASP A 31 0.81 -2.20 11.98
C ASP A 31 -0.61 -2.78 11.91
N VAL A 32 -1.04 -3.22 10.72
CA VAL A 32 -2.39 -3.76 10.49
C VAL A 32 -2.35 -5.00 9.59
N VAL A 33 -3.07 -6.04 10.00
CA VAL A 33 -3.41 -7.19 9.16
C VAL A 33 -4.93 -7.25 9.00
N ALA A 34 -5.40 -7.38 7.76
CA ALA A 34 -6.83 -7.48 7.47
C ALA A 34 -7.13 -8.66 6.57
N THR A 35 -8.17 -9.44 6.89
CA THR A 35 -8.54 -10.63 6.13
C THR A 35 -9.98 -10.57 5.65
N LYS A 36 -10.22 -10.94 4.39
CA LYS A 36 -11.56 -11.05 3.77
C LYS A 36 -11.50 -12.03 2.59
N ASP A 37 -12.44 -12.97 2.52
CA ASP A 37 -12.59 -13.91 1.40
C ASP A 37 -11.29 -14.66 0.99
N GLY A 38 -10.45 -15.01 1.98
CA GLY A 38 -9.16 -15.66 1.78
C GLY A 38 -8.06 -14.74 1.25
N THR A 39 -8.31 -13.45 1.12
CA THR A 39 -7.33 -12.39 0.86
C THR A 39 -6.83 -11.82 2.17
N THR A 40 -5.53 -11.54 2.26
CA THR A 40 -4.91 -10.90 3.43
C THR A 40 -4.19 -9.62 3.00
N ILE A 41 -4.48 -8.51 3.66
CA ILE A 41 -3.73 -7.25 3.54
C ILE A 41 -2.76 -7.17 4.71
N TYR A 42 -1.49 -6.92 4.41
CA TYR A 42 -0.44 -6.56 5.38
C TYR A 42 -0.08 -5.09 5.18
N ALA A 43 -0.40 -4.23 6.13
CA ALA A 43 -0.26 -2.79 5.99
C ALA A 43 0.73 -2.21 7.00
N GLU A 44 1.64 -1.36 6.50
CA GLU A 44 2.46 -0.47 7.31
C GLU A 44 1.91 0.95 7.19
N ALA A 45 1.81 1.64 8.32
CA ALA A 45 1.32 3.00 8.41
C ALA A 45 2.45 3.96 8.84
N LYS A 46 2.30 5.22 8.42
CA LYS A 46 3.08 6.33 8.97
C LYS A 46 2.17 7.48 9.33
N GLY A 47 2.52 8.21 10.38
CA GLY A 47 1.96 9.54 10.65
C GLY A 47 2.73 10.65 9.95
N ARG A 48 2.31 11.89 10.17
CA ARG A 48 3.01 13.11 9.75
C ARG A 48 4.34 13.25 10.48
N THR A 49 5.36 13.62 9.71
CA THR A 49 6.74 13.80 10.19
C THR A 49 7.40 14.99 9.50
N THR A 50 8.61 15.35 9.96
CA THR A 50 9.44 16.40 9.33
C THR A 50 10.16 15.91 8.07
N SER A 51 10.15 14.61 7.78
CA SER A 51 10.86 14.01 6.65
C SER A 51 10.05 12.89 6.00
N PRO A 52 8.82 13.21 5.51
CA PRO A 52 7.87 12.21 5.05
C PRO A 52 8.42 11.33 3.92
N GLY A 53 9.27 11.89 3.06
CA GLY A 53 9.94 11.11 2.01
C GLY A 53 10.82 9.99 2.55
N LEU A 54 11.70 10.32 3.51
CA LEU A 54 12.62 9.34 4.11
C LEU A 54 11.86 8.24 4.86
N ASP A 55 10.81 8.61 5.58
CA ASP A 55 10.01 7.66 6.35
C ASP A 55 9.22 6.72 5.43
N VAL A 56 8.70 7.24 4.31
CA VAL A 56 8.06 6.42 3.28
C VAL A 56 9.04 5.47 2.60
N ASP A 57 10.23 5.96 2.22
CA ASP A 57 11.25 5.12 1.59
C ASP A 57 11.72 4.01 2.56
N THR A 58 11.83 4.34 3.85
CA THR A 58 12.13 3.37 4.92
C THR A 58 11.00 2.32 5.06
N MET A 59 9.75 2.77 5.07
CA MET A 59 8.58 1.90 5.13
C MET A 59 8.52 0.92 3.95
N TYR A 60 8.74 1.40 2.72
CA TYR A 60 8.83 0.51 1.56
C TYR A 60 9.94 -0.53 1.74
N GLY A 61 11.14 -0.10 2.14
CA GLY A 61 12.26 -1.02 2.38
C GLY A 61 11.94 -2.10 3.43
N GLN A 62 11.24 -1.72 4.51
CA GLN A 62 10.80 -2.66 5.54
C GLN A 62 9.73 -3.63 5.04
N LEU A 63 8.72 -3.12 4.33
CA LEU A 63 7.63 -3.91 3.76
C LEU A 63 8.15 -4.95 2.75
N LEU A 64 9.02 -4.53 1.83
CA LEU A 64 9.60 -5.41 0.81
C LEU A 64 10.45 -6.52 1.42
N ARG A 65 11.25 -6.21 2.46
CA ARG A 65 12.05 -7.21 3.18
C ARG A 65 11.20 -8.29 3.88
N ARG A 66 9.92 -8.03 4.12
CA ARG A 66 8.99 -8.96 4.78
C ARG A 66 8.19 -9.83 3.81
N MET A 67 8.29 -9.58 2.51
CA MET A 67 7.57 -10.37 1.50
C MET A 67 8.04 -11.84 1.44
N GLY A 68 9.27 -12.12 1.91
CA GLY A 68 9.88 -13.44 1.85
C GLY A 68 10.40 -13.78 0.44
N ASP A 69 10.77 -15.05 0.24
CA ASP A 69 11.39 -15.50 -1.01
C ASP A 69 10.35 -15.78 -2.13
N GLU A 70 9.10 -16.04 -1.76
CA GLU A 70 8.02 -16.37 -2.70
C GLU A 70 6.77 -15.53 -2.46
N PRO A 71 6.04 -15.13 -3.52
CA PRO A 71 4.76 -14.44 -3.38
C PRO A 71 3.74 -15.29 -2.62
N LYS A 72 3.27 -14.76 -1.49
CA LYS A 72 2.15 -15.37 -0.76
C LYS A 72 0.88 -15.25 -1.59
N GLN A 73 0.24 -16.38 -1.91
CA GLN A 73 -1.02 -16.38 -2.65
C GLN A 73 -2.08 -15.53 -1.92
N ARG A 74 -2.79 -14.68 -2.68
CA ARG A 74 -3.83 -13.78 -2.15
C ARG A 74 -3.35 -12.82 -1.05
N ALA A 75 -2.05 -12.60 -0.92
CA ALA A 75 -1.53 -11.52 -0.10
C ALA A 75 -1.50 -10.22 -0.89
N ARG A 76 -1.90 -9.14 -0.21
CA ARG A 76 -1.75 -7.76 -0.63
C ARG A 76 -0.93 -7.05 0.43
N TYR A 77 -0.10 -6.13 0.00
CA TYR A 77 0.68 -5.28 0.88
C TYR A 77 0.15 -3.85 0.77
N ALA A 78 0.24 -3.07 1.83
CA ALA A 78 -0.28 -1.71 1.81
C ALA A 78 0.68 -0.73 2.50
N VAL A 79 0.86 0.41 1.83
CA VAL A 79 1.47 1.60 2.40
C VAL A 79 0.35 2.57 2.74
N VAL A 80 0.24 2.93 4.02
CA VAL A 80 -0.82 3.81 4.53
C VAL A 80 -0.19 5.10 5.05
N VAL A 81 -0.55 6.23 4.44
CA VAL A 81 0.09 7.52 4.71
C VAL A 81 -0.94 8.63 4.90
N PRO A 82 -0.60 9.73 5.59
CA PRO A 82 -1.39 10.95 5.49
C PRO A 82 -1.37 11.44 4.04
N ASP A 83 -2.45 12.09 3.61
CA ASP A 83 -2.58 12.71 2.27
C ASP A 83 -1.37 13.56 1.87
N ALA A 84 -0.80 14.33 2.80
CA ALA A 84 0.40 15.15 2.56
C ALA A 84 1.65 14.36 2.16
N ALA A 85 1.73 13.06 2.51
CA ALA A 85 2.84 12.17 2.15
C ALA A 85 2.53 11.30 0.92
N LEU A 86 1.34 11.44 0.31
CA LEU A 86 0.96 10.70 -0.90
C LEU A 86 1.96 10.88 -2.06
N PRO A 87 2.51 12.08 -2.35
CA PRO A 87 3.52 12.21 -3.41
C PRO A 87 4.78 11.38 -3.15
N ALA A 88 5.19 11.22 -1.88
CA ALA A 88 6.30 10.35 -1.53
C ALA A 88 5.92 8.87 -1.69
N ALA A 89 4.72 8.47 -1.24
CA ALA A 89 4.22 7.10 -1.37
C ALA A 89 4.09 6.65 -2.84
N LYS A 90 3.84 7.60 -3.76
CA LYS A 90 3.77 7.36 -5.20
C LYS A 90 5.13 7.34 -5.92
N ARG A 91 6.27 7.60 -5.25
CA ARG A 91 7.61 7.56 -5.89
C ARG A 91 7.97 6.20 -6.45
N VAL A 92 7.56 5.12 -5.79
CA VAL A 92 7.62 3.77 -6.36
C VAL A 92 6.57 3.71 -7.47
N PRO A 93 6.93 3.53 -8.76
CA PRO A 93 5.98 3.64 -9.86
C PRO A 93 4.82 2.65 -9.76
N THR A 94 3.65 3.01 -10.33
CA THR A 94 2.44 2.18 -10.27
C THR A 94 2.69 0.77 -10.77
N TRP A 95 3.39 0.57 -11.90
CA TRP A 95 3.67 -0.78 -12.42
C TRP A 95 4.49 -1.65 -11.46
N VAL A 96 5.43 -1.06 -10.70
CA VAL A 96 6.22 -1.78 -9.69
C VAL A 96 5.30 -2.21 -8.55
N ARG A 97 4.49 -1.27 -8.05
CA ARG A 97 3.49 -1.54 -7.01
C ARG A 97 2.50 -2.62 -7.45
N SER A 98 2.05 -2.58 -8.71
CA SER A 98 1.19 -3.59 -9.33
C SER A 98 1.81 -4.98 -9.26
N ARG A 99 3.07 -5.09 -9.72
CA ARG A 99 3.77 -6.36 -9.81
C ARG A 99 4.03 -6.99 -8.44
N LEU A 100 4.24 -6.15 -7.43
CA LEU A 100 4.50 -6.57 -6.05
C LEU A 100 3.23 -6.69 -5.20
N GLY A 101 2.06 -6.33 -5.75
CA GLY A 101 0.80 -6.32 -5.04
C GLY A 101 0.75 -5.33 -3.86
N VAL A 102 1.39 -4.16 -4.02
CA VAL A 102 1.42 -3.08 -3.02
C VAL A 102 0.38 -2.02 -3.36
N ASP A 103 -0.57 -1.78 -2.47
CA ASP A 103 -1.54 -0.70 -2.55
C ASP A 103 -1.07 0.52 -1.75
N VAL A 104 -1.45 1.72 -2.20
CA VAL A 104 -1.22 2.98 -1.46
C VAL A 104 -2.56 3.50 -0.99
N TYR A 105 -2.69 3.74 0.31
CA TYR A 105 -3.85 4.37 0.92
C TYR A 105 -3.46 5.73 1.48
N ALA A 106 -4.19 6.77 1.08
CA ALA A 106 -4.09 8.10 1.66
C ALA A 106 -5.18 8.29 2.72
N VAL A 107 -4.78 8.71 3.92
CA VAL A 107 -5.68 9.06 5.01
C VAL A 107 -5.72 10.57 5.16
N TYR A 108 -6.89 11.14 4.90
CA TYR A 108 -7.13 12.57 5.00
C TYR A 108 -7.37 13.01 6.45
N GLU A 109 -7.35 14.31 6.69
CA GLU A 109 -7.52 14.87 8.04
C GLU A 109 -8.92 14.61 8.62
N ASP A 110 -9.94 14.54 7.77
CA ASP A 110 -11.34 14.22 8.13
C ASP A 110 -11.57 12.72 8.40
N GLY A 111 -10.53 11.88 8.28
CA GLY A 111 -10.61 10.44 8.47
C GLY A 111 -11.04 9.66 7.21
N ARG A 112 -11.30 10.34 6.09
CA ARG A 112 -11.52 9.67 4.80
C ARG A 112 -10.26 8.92 4.37
N VAL A 113 -10.46 7.73 3.83
CA VAL A 113 -9.40 6.88 3.28
C VAL A 113 -9.63 6.71 1.79
N GLU A 114 -8.61 6.97 0.98
CA GLU A 114 -8.66 6.74 -0.46
C GLU A 114 -7.60 5.75 -0.90
N LEU A 115 -8.02 4.80 -1.73
CA LEU A 115 -7.15 3.85 -2.39
C LEU A 115 -6.58 4.47 -3.68
N HIS A 116 -5.27 4.59 -3.76
CA HIS A 116 -4.52 4.95 -4.96
C HIS A 116 -3.83 3.70 -5.54
N GLY A 117 -4.67 2.69 -5.77
CA GLY A 117 -4.31 1.28 -5.88
C GLY A 117 -3.31 0.89 -6.96
N SER A 118 -2.95 -0.39 -6.89
CA SER A 118 -1.87 -0.99 -7.65
C SER A 118 -2.26 -1.51 -9.05
N THR A 119 -3.34 -1.10 -9.70
CA THR A 119 -3.59 -1.57 -11.08
C THR A 119 -3.17 -0.50 -12.08
N ALA A 120 -2.10 -0.79 -12.80
CA ALA A 120 -1.68 -0.09 -14.01
C ALA A 120 -2.86 0.20 -14.98
N VAL A 121 -3.88 -0.66 -14.98
CA VAL A 121 -5.08 -0.60 -15.81
C VAL A 121 -6.10 0.44 -15.34
N THR A 122 -6.09 0.82 -14.05
CA THR A 122 -7.10 1.72 -13.45
C THR A 122 -6.51 3.02 -12.92
N ASP A 123 -5.19 3.22 -13.05
CA ASP A 123 -4.51 4.44 -12.63
C ASP A 123 -4.43 5.42 -13.81
N PRO A 124 -5.11 6.59 -13.75
CA PRO A 124 -5.04 7.60 -14.81
C PRO A 124 -3.63 8.15 -15.04
N ASP A 125 -2.73 8.01 -14.05
CA ASP A 125 -1.33 8.46 -14.14
C ASP A 125 -0.44 7.45 -14.90
N ASN A 126 -0.96 6.27 -15.29
CA ASN A 126 -0.17 5.14 -15.80
C ASN A 126 -0.30 4.91 -17.33
N PHE A 127 -0.77 5.89 -18.11
CA PHE A 127 -0.95 5.79 -19.57
C PHE A 127 0.35 5.84 -20.42
N GLN A 128 1.52 5.50 -19.87
CA GLN A 128 2.80 5.46 -20.63
C GLN A 128 3.65 4.24 -20.26
N ALA A 129 3.19 3.05 -20.60
CA ALA A 129 4.03 1.89 -20.96
C ALA A 129 3.10 0.74 -21.37
N ALA A 130 2.39 0.93 -22.48
CA ALA A 130 1.89 -0.21 -23.22
C ALA A 130 3.13 -1.01 -23.64
N TRP A 131 3.19 -2.25 -23.16
CA TRP A 131 4.16 -3.25 -23.60
C TRP A 131 4.14 -3.31 -25.13
N VAL A 132 5.30 -3.10 -25.74
CA VAL A 132 5.54 -3.56 -27.10
C VAL A 132 5.54 -5.08 -27.01
N GLU A 133 4.48 -5.72 -27.51
CA GLU A 133 4.51 -7.13 -27.86
C GLU A 133 5.45 -7.29 -29.05
N ASP A 134 6.74 -7.50 -28.80
CA ASP A 134 7.62 -8.05 -29.82
C ASP A 134 7.44 -9.57 -29.82
N GLY A 135 6.46 -9.98 -30.65
CA GLY A 135 6.76 -10.79 -31.82
C GLY A 135 7.21 -12.22 -31.56
N GLU A 136 6.32 -13.13 -31.91
CA GLU A 136 6.61 -14.48 -32.38
C GLU A 136 7.87 -14.52 -33.27
N GLY A 137 8.76 -15.45 -32.94
CA GLY A 137 9.84 -15.92 -33.82
C GLY A 137 9.98 -17.42 -33.60
N GLU A 138 9.21 -18.17 -34.39
CA GLU A 138 9.30 -19.62 -34.52
C GLU A 138 10.68 -20.07 -35.06
N GLU A 139 11.03 -21.30 -34.68
CA GLU A 139 12.17 -22.18 -35.10
C GLU A 139 13.62 -21.82 -34.73
#